data_AF-A0A6N7M8B3-F1
#
_entry.id   AF-A0A6N7M8B3-F1
#
_cell.length_a   1.000
_cell.length_b   1.000
_cell.length_c   1.000
_cell.angle_alpha   90.00
_cell.angle_beta   90.00
_cell.angle_gamma   90.00
#
_symmetry.space_group_name_H-M   'P 1'
#
loop_
_entity.id
_entity.type
_entity.pdbx_description
1 polymer ?
#
loop_
_entity_poly.entity_id
_entity_poly.type
_entity_poly.pdbx_seq_one_letter_code
_entity_poly.pdbx_strand_id
1 'polypeptide(L)'
;MTIQEKYNLRKVINARGPATILGASKVSDAVRQDIYDILGESVETWELQRRANEAIVKLTGAEAGCVVGCCSAGMAIATAACLTGDNISRIKTLPDVTWDKKKVLIQKGQVTGAGDCPVYQVIKICGAQYIEIGEALDCATYHLRDALDKDTAAAFFIMGDVFAPNLLPLDVFVSI
;
A
#
# COMPACT_ATOMS: atom_id res chain seq x y z
N MET A 1 -6.32 -2.56 -37.57
CA MET A 1 -6.69 -1.37 -36.79
C MET A 1 -6.13 -1.54 -35.38
N THR A 2 -5.33 -0.59 -34.91
CA THR A 2 -4.82 -0.59 -33.53
C THR A 2 -5.92 -0.23 -32.53
N ILE A 3 -5.72 -0.53 -31.24
CA ILE A 3 -6.65 -0.09 -30.17
C ILE A 3 -6.78 1.44 -30.16
N GLN A 4 -5.68 2.15 -30.42
CA GLN A 4 -5.68 3.61 -30.47
C GLN A 4 -6.57 4.13 -31.60
N GLU A 5 -6.47 3.54 -32.80
CA GLU A 5 -7.35 3.91 -33.93
C GLU A 5 -8.80 3.57 -33.64
N LYS A 6 -9.09 2.37 -33.10
CA LYS A 6 -10.44 1.90 -32.82
C LYS A 6 -11.20 2.83 -31.86
N TYR A 7 -10.51 3.36 -30.84
CA TYR A 7 -11.09 4.21 -29.81
C TYR A 7 -10.73 5.70 -29.96
N ASN A 8 -10.16 6.11 -31.11
CA ASN A 8 -9.72 7.49 -31.38
C ASN A 8 -8.80 8.07 -30.27
N LEU A 9 -7.88 7.26 -29.77
CA LEU A 9 -6.92 7.66 -28.74
C LEU A 9 -5.64 8.20 -29.37
N ARG A 10 -5.06 9.23 -28.76
CA ARG A 10 -3.76 9.77 -29.17
C ARG A 10 -2.66 8.73 -29.00
N LYS A 11 -1.88 8.46 -30.05
CA LYS A 11 -0.67 7.64 -29.98
C LYS A 11 0.41 8.37 -29.16
N VAL A 12 1.01 7.67 -28.19
CA VAL A 12 2.04 8.24 -27.31
C VAL A 12 3.33 7.41 -27.42
N ILE A 13 4.46 8.10 -27.56
CA ILE A 13 5.79 7.53 -27.35
C ILE A 13 6.21 7.92 -25.94
N ASN A 14 6.28 6.94 -25.03
CA ASN A 14 6.66 7.17 -23.64
C ASN A 14 8.16 6.95 -23.44
N ALA A 15 8.90 8.04 -23.20
CA ALA A 15 10.32 8.05 -22.83
C ALA A 15 10.56 8.47 -21.36
N ARG A 16 9.50 8.56 -20.54
CA ARG A 16 9.53 8.98 -19.13
C ARG A 16 9.63 7.79 -18.16
N GLY A 17 9.59 6.55 -18.64
CA GLY A 17 9.47 5.35 -17.80
C GLY A 17 8.02 5.01 -17.46
N PRO A 18 7.74 4.23 -16.39
CA PRO A 18 6.40 3.74 -16.05
C PRO A 18 5.53 4.83 -15.39
N ALA A 19 5.25 5.91 -16.12
CA ALA A 19 4.42 7.00 -15.64
C ALA A 19 2.94 6.60 -15.51
N THR A 20 2.34 6.79 -14.34
CA THR A 20 0.93 6.46 -14.05
C THR A 20 -0.04 7.04 -15.07
N ILE A 21 0.12 8.32 -15.42
CA ILE A 21 -0.71 9.02 -16.42
C ILE A 21 -0.61 8.45 -17.84
N LEU A 22 0.38 7.61 -18.13
CA LEU A 22 0.62 6.98 -19.42
C LEU A 22 0.40 5.46 -19.39
N GLY A 23 -0.30 4.94 -18.37
CA GLY A 23 -0.63 3.52 -18.25
C GLY A 23 0.45 2.67 -17.59
N ALA A 24 1.38 3.30 -16.85
CA ALA A 24 2.41 2.63 -16.06
C ALA A 24 3.31 1.68 -16.90
N SER A 25 3.61 0.50 -16.35
CA SER A 25 4.53 -0.47 -16.94
C SER A 25 3.90 -1.24 -18.11
N LYS A 26 4.68 -1.47 -19.16
CA LYS A 26 4.32 -2.42 -20.22
C LYS A 26 4.65 -3.84 -19.77
N VAL A 27 3.83 -4.80 -20.18
CA VAL A 27 4.05 -6.24 -19.91
C VAL A 27 4.58 -6.97 -21.16
N SER A 28 5.32 -8.06 -20.94
CA SER A 28 5.89 -8.89 -22.01
C SER A 28 4.80 -9.58 -22.85
N ASP A 29 5.15 -10.09 -24.04
CA ASP A 29 4.21 -10.85 -24.88
C ASP A 29 3.67 -12.09 -24.16
N ALA A 30 4.51 -12.81 -23.41
CA ALA A 30 4.10 -13.98 -22.65
C ALA A 30 3.00 -13.64 -21.62
N VAL A 31 3.19 -12.58 -20.83
CA VAL A 31 2.18 -12.14 -19.85
C VAL A 31 0.90 -11.67 -20.55
N ARG A 32 1.01 -11.02 -21.72
CA ARG A 32 -0.17 -10.63 -22.51
C ARG A 32 -0.97 -11.84 -22.99
N GLN A 33 -0.28 -12.92 -23.38
CA GLN A 33 -0.93 -14.17 -23.79
C GLN A 33 -1.65 -14.82 -22.60
N ASP A 34 -0.98 -14.95 -21.45
CA ASP A 34 -1.60 -15.55 -20.25
C ASP A 34 -2.86 -14.77 -19.82
N ILE A 35 -2.82 -13.43 -19.88
CA ILE A 35 -3.99 -12.58 -19.61
C ILE A 35 -5.10 -12.84 -20.64
N TYR A 36 -4.76 -12.95 -21.93
CA TYR A 36 -5.76 -13.23 -22.95
C TYR A 36 -6.45 -14.59 -22.72
N ASP A 37 -5.67 -15.62 -22.41
CA ASP A 37 -6.16 -16.98 -22.25
C ASP A 37 -7.07 -17.13 -21.01
N ILE A 38 -6.75 -16.46 -19.90
CA ILE A 38 -7.57 -16.55 -18.67
C ILE A 38 -8.89 -15.76 -18.76
N LEU A 39 -9.02 -14.76 -19.65
CA LEU A 39 -10.21 -13.91 -19.75
C LEU A 39 -11.49 -14.66 -20.17
N GLY A 40 -11.37 -15.84 -20.78
CA GLY A 40 -12.49 -16.71 -21.17
C GLY A 40 -12.81 -17.82 -20.17
N GLU A 41 -12.02 -17.93 -19.10
CA GLU A 41 -12.02 -19.08 -18.19
C GLU A 41 -12.33 -18.66 -16.75
N SER A 42 -12.54 -19.62 -15.86
CA SER A 42 -12.75 -19.38 -14.43
C SER A 42 -11.82 -20.23 -13.58
N VAL A 43 -11.30 -19.65 -12.50
CA VAL A 43 -10.43 -20.33 -11.54
C VAL A 43 -10.87 -20.02 -10.11
N GLU A 44 -10.50 -20.90 -9.18
CA GLU A 44 -10.71 -20.67 -7.75
C GLU A 44 -9.70 -19.59 -7.29
N THR A 45 -10.20 -18.40 -6.94
CA THR A 45 -9.37 -17.24 -6.62
C THR A 45 -8.43 -17.48 -5.44
N TRP A 46 -8.83 -18.27 -4.44
CA TRP A 46 -7.95 -18.59 -3.32
C TRP A 46 -6.78 -19.49 -3.76
N GLU A 47 -6.94 -20.36 -4.77
CA GLU A 47 -5.83 -21.09 -5.36
C GLU A 47 -4.86 -20.15 -6.07
N LEU A 48 -5.36 -19.21 -6.86
CA LEU A 48 -4.52 -18.21 -7.52
C LEU A 48 -3.72 -17.39 -6.48
N GLN A 49 -4.38 -16.99 -5.39
CA GLN A 49 -3.74 -16.29 -4.28
C GLN A 49 -2.67 -17.14 -3.59
N ARG A 50 -2.90 -18.45 -3.39
CA ARG A 50 -1.90 -19.37 -2.82
C ARG A 50 -0.65 -19.45 -3.70
N ARG A 51 -0.81 -19.57 -5.02
CA ARG A 51 0.32 -19.59 -5.97
C ARG A 51 1.07 -18.26 -6.00
N ALA A 52 0.34 -17.14 -5.93
CA ALA A 52 0.94 -15.82 -5.85
C ALA A 52 1.74 -15.63 -4.55
N ASN A 53 1.21 -16.11 -3.42
CA ASN A 53 1.90 -16.13 -2.13
C ASN A 53 3.23 -16.89 -2.21
N GLU A 54 3.24 -18.10 -2.79
CA GLU A 54 4.47 -18.88 -2.97
C GLU A 54 5.54 -18.11 -3.77
N ALA A 55 5.13 -17.44 -4.85
CA ALA A 55 6.03 -16.62 -5.65
C ALA A 55 6.58 -15.42 -4.87
N ILE A 56 5.74 -14.72 -4.09
CA ILE A 56 6.15 -13.58 -3.27
C ILE A 56 7.14 -14.03 -2.19
N VAL A 57 6.81 -15.07 -1.42
CA VAL A 57 7.67 -15.62 -0.36
C VAL A 57 9.05 -15.99 -0.92
N LYS A 58 9.09 -16.66 -2.08
CA LYS A 58 10.34 -17.02 -2.76
C LYS A 58 11.18 -15.80 -3.16
N LEU A 59 10.56 -14.70 -3.57
CA LEU A 59 11.25 -13.51 -4.05
C LEU A 59 11.70 -12.57 -2.93
N THR A 60 10.93 -12.47 -1.85
CA THR A 60 11.14 -11.46 -0.80
C THR A 60 11.71 -12.03 0.49
N GLY A 61 11.56 -13.34 0.72
CA GLY A 61 11.87 -13.98 2.00
C GLY A 61 10.87 -13.66 3.11
N ALA A 62 9.74 -13.01 2.80
CA ALA A 62 8.66 -12.75 3.75
C ALA A 62 7.98 -14.06 4.18
N GLU A 63 7.30 -14.05 5.33
CA GLU A 63 6.55 -15.21 5.83
C GLU A 63 5.32 -15.52 4.97
N ALA A 64 4.71 -14.48 4.37
CA ALA A 64 3.59 -14.58 3.46
C ALA A 64 3.52 -13.36 2.53
N GLY A 65 2.76 -13.49 1.44
CA GLY A 65 2.45 -12.46 0.48
C GLY A 65 0.98 -12.47 0.08
N CYS A 66 0.41 -11.28 -0.09
CA CYS A 66 -0.98 -11.10 -0.48
C CYS A 66 -1.07 -10.14 -1.67
N VAL A 67 -1.50 -10.65 -2.82
CA VAL A 67 -1.84 -9.82 -3.98
C VAL A 67 -3.19 -9.15 -3.74
N VAL A 68 -3.23 -7.85 -4.04
CA VAL A 68 -4.38 -6.97 -3.88
C VAL A 68 -4.52 -6.09 -5.11
N GLY A 69 -5.65 -5.39 -5.26
CA GLY A 69 -5.96 -4.66 -6.50
C GLY A 69 -4.97 -3.54 -6.87
N CYS A 70 -4.33 -2.90 -5.89
CA CYS A 70 -3.30 -1.88 -6.10
C CYS A 70 -2.55 -1.56 -4.80
N CYS A 71 -1.52 -0.71 -4.86
CA CYS A 71 -0.78 -0.27 -3.67
C CYS A 71 -1.67 0.39 -2.61
N SER A 72 -2.60 1.27 -3.02
CA SER A 72 -3.53 1.92 -2.07
C SER A 72 -4.47 0.93 -1.39
N ALA A 73 -4.93 -0.11 -2.10
CA ALA A 73 -5.68 -1.20 -1.50
C ALA A 73 -4.82 -1.99 -0.50
N GLY A 74 -3.54 -2.21 -0.82
CA GLY A 74 -2.59 -2.84 0.10
C GLY A 74 -2.39 -2.05 1.39
N MET A 75 -2.23 -0.72 1.29
CA MET A 75 -2.13 0.16 2.45
C MET A 75 -3.40 0.11 3.31
N ALA A 76 -4.58 0.15 2.68
CA ALA A 76 -5.86 0.06 3.40
C ALA A 76 -6.03 -1.32 4.08
N ILE A 77 -5.75 -2.41 3.37
CA ILE A 77 -5.87 -3.77 3.91
C ILE A 77 -4.86 -4.00 5.05
N ALA A 78 -3.62 -3.54 4.91
CA ALA A 78 -2.62 -3.61 5.97
C ALA A 78 -3.06 -2.81 7.21
N THR A 79 -3.58 -1.59 7.00
CA THR A 79 -4.13 -0.76 8.08
C THR A 79 -5.29 -1.47 8.79
N ALA A 80 -6.26 -1.99 8.03
CA ALA A 80 -7.39 -2.74 8.56
C ALA A 80 -6.95 -4.00 9.34
N ALA A 81 -5.95 -4.72 8.85
CA ALA A 81 -5.39 -5.89 9.53
C ALA A 81 -4.75 -5.51 10.86
N CYS A 82 -3.97 -4.42 10.92
CA CYS A 82 -3.38 -3.92 12.18
C CYS A 82 -4.44 -3.48 13.19
N LEU A 83 -5.55 -2.88 12.74
CA LEU A 83 -6.65 -2.47 13.60
C LEU A 83 -7.40 -3.66 14.18
N THR A 84 -7.69 -4.67 13.35
CA THR A 84 -8.68 -5.70 13.68
C THR A 84 -8.07 -7.01 14.16
N GLY A 85 -6.83 -7.31 13.75
CA GLY A 85 -6.23 -8.64 13.91
C GLY A 85 -7.00 -9.69 13.10
N ASP A 86 -7.21 -10.86 13.70
CA ASP A 86 -8.01 -11.97 13.16
C ASP A 86 -9.46 -11.96 13.66
N ASN A 87 -9.86 -10.95 14.43
CA ASN A 87 -11.19 -10.88 15.02
C ASN A 87 -12.26 -10.54 13.96
N ILE A 88 -13.02 -11.56 13.56
CA ILE A 88 -14.06 -11.44 12.51
C ILE A 88 -15.09 -10.37 12.84
N SER A 89 -15.51 -10.24 14.10
CA SER A 89 -16.48 -9.21 14.51
C SER A 89 -15.93 -7.80 14.24
N ARG A 90 -14.67 -7.54 14.61
CA ARG A 90 -14.02 -6.25 14.34
C ARG A 90 -13.87 -5.99 12.84
N ILE A 91 -13.47 -6.99 12.06
CA ILE A 91 -13.36 -6.90 10.59
C ILE A 91 -14.69 -6.48 9.97
N LYS A 92 -15.80 -7.07 10.42
CA LYS A 92 -17.15 -6.78 9.89
C LYS A 92 -17.73 -5.44 10.35
N THR A 93 -17.16 -4.82 11.38
CA THR A 93 -17.60 -3.53 11.92
C THR A 93 -16.82 -2.34 11.35
N LEU A 94 -15.72 -2.55 10.62
CA LEU A 94 -15.02 -1.46 9.95
C LEU A 94 -15.97 -0.64 9.05
N PRO A 95 -15.88 0.70 9.04
CA PRO A 95 -14.83 1.53 9.67
C PRO A 95 -15.14 1.99 11.11
N ASP A 96 -16.16 1.44 11.78
CA ASP A 96 -16.57 1.89 13.12
C ASP A 96 -15.67 1.28 14.23
N VAL A 97 -14.48 1.86 14.38
CA VAL A 97 -13.47 1.39 15.36
C VAL A 97 -13.79 1.88 16.78
N THR A 98 -14.23 0.97 17.63
CA THR A 98 -14.63 1.26 19.03
C THR A 98 -13.66 0.72 20.10
N TRP A 99 -12.54 0.11 19.69
CA TRP A 99 -11.55 -0.50 20.58
C TRP A 99 -10.26 0.32 20.70
N ASP A 100 -9.39 -0.06 21.64
CA ASP A 100 -8.18 0.69 22.00
C ASP A 100 -7.16 0.76 20.86
N LYS A 101 -6.89 -0.36 20.16
CA LYS A 101 -5.94 -0.44 19.03
C LYS A 101 -6.47 0.25 17.77
N LYS A 102 -6.39 1.59 17.75
CA LYS A 102 -6.93 2.42 16.68
C LYS A 102 -5.99 3.49 16.12
N LYS A 103 -4.88 3.80 16.79
CA LYS A 103 -3.96 4.85 16.33
C LYS A 103 -3.01 4.31 15.27
N VAL A 104 -2.83 5.08 14.20
CA VAL A 104 -1.83 4.83 13.16
C VAL A 104 -0.93 6.05 13.06
N LEU A 105 0.34 5.86 13.37
CA LEU A 105 1.34 6.92 13.39
C LEU A 105 2.00 7.06 12.01
N ILE A 106 2.36 8.26 11.59
CA ILE A 106 3.20 8.50 10.41
C ILE A 106 4.11 9.70 10.63
N GLN A 107 5.33 9.66 10.07
CA GLN A 107 6.19 10.85 10.04
C GLN A 107 5.53 11.93 9.17
N LYS A 108 5.39 13.15 9.69
CA LYS A 108 4.72 14.25 8.96
C LYS A 108 5.38 14.54 7.60
N GLY A 109 6.70 14.45 7.51
CA GLY A 109 7.43 14.57 6.23
C GLY A 109 7.21 13.43 5.23
N GLN A 110 6.61 12.30 5.66
CA GLN A 110 6.23 11.17 4.79
C GLN A 110 4.78 11.24 4.34
N VAL A 111 4.02 12.28 4.68
CA VAL A 111 2.62 12.41 4.26
C VAL A 111 2.56 12.80 2.78
N THR A 112 2.51 11.79 1.90
CA THR A 112 2.51 11.95 0.45
C THR A 112 1.21 11.45 -0.19
N GLY A 113 1.10 11.62 -1.52
CA GLY A 113 0.03 11.04 -2.33
C GLY A 113 0.40 9.68 -2.90
N ALA A 114 -0.52 8.72 -2.82
CA ALA A 114 -0.51 7.50 -3.62
C ALA A 114 -1.31 7.75 -4.92
N GLY A 115 -0.64 8.39 -5.89
CA GLY A 115 -1.34 9.10 -6.97
C GLY A 115 -1.95 10.39 -6.43
N ASP A 116 -3.23 10.64 -6.72
CA ASP A 116 -3.96 11.81 -6.21
C ASP A 116 -4.60 11.59 -4.82
N CYS A 117 -4.53 10.37 -4.28
CA CYS A 117 -5.10 10.05 -2.96
C CYS A 117 -4.05 10.22 -1.86
N PRO A 118 -4.22 11.15 -0.90
CA PRO A 118 -3.29 11.29 0.21
C PRO A 118 -3.26 10.04 1.11
N VAL A 119 -2.08 9.65 1.58
CA VAL A 119 -1.89 8.45 2.42
C VAL A 119 -2.73 8.51 3.70
N TYR A 120 -2.88 9.69 4.30
CA TYR A 120 -3.74 9.86 5.48
C TYR A 120 -5.20 9.48 5.20
N GLN A 121 -5.70 9.67 3.97
CA GLN A 121 -7.07 9.34 3.60
C GLN A 121 -7.24 7.83 3.50
N VAL A 122 -6.23 7.13 2.95
CA VAL A 122 -6.20 5.68 2.88
C VAL A 122 -6.16 5.05 4.28
N ILE A 123 -5.50 5.69 5.24
CA ILE A 123 -5.51 5.26 6.65
C ILE A 123 -6.87 5.51 7.28
N LYS A 124 -7.42 6.73 7.13
CA LYS A 124 -8.69 7.14 7.76
C LYS A 124 -9.90 6.39 7.23
N ILE A 125 -9.90 5.95 5.96
CA ILE A 125 -11.06 5.20 5.40
C ILE A 125 -11.29 3.87 6.12
N CYS A 126 -10.28 3.33 6.79
CA CYS A 126 -10.39 2.13 7.62
C CYS A 126 -10.94 2.41 9.02
N GLY A 127 -11.23 3.67 9.38
CA GLY A 127 -11.62 4.06 10.74
C GLY A 127 -10.45 4.30 11.69
N ALA A 128 -9.21 4.26 11.19
CA ALA A 128 -8.03 4.52 12.00
C ALA A 128 -8.00 5.98 12.50
N GLN A 129 -7.53 6.17 13.73
CA GLN A 129 -7.10 7.46 14.23
C GLN A 129 -5.70 7.76 13.69
N TYR A 130 -5.65 8.58 12.65
CA TYR A 130 -4.41 9.02 12.03
C TYR A 130 -3.69 10.08 12.88
N ILE A 131 -2.40 9.85 13.19
CA ILE A 131 -1.56 10.73 13.99
C ILE A 131 -0.25 11.02 13.24
N GLU A 132 0.07 12.29 13.07
CA GLU A 132 1.36 12.74 12.53
C GLU A 132 2.35 12.96 13.67
N ILE A 133 3.59 12.53 13.47
CA ILE A 133 4.70 12.76 14.39
C ILE A 133 5.79 13.60 13.74
N GLY A 134 6.49 14.40 14.57
CA GLY A 134 7.51 15.34 14.12
C GLY A 134 6.96 16.46 13.25
N GLU A 135 7.86 17.06 12.48
CA GLU A 135 7.61 18.17 11.57
C GLU A 135 7.77 17.76 10.10
N ALA A 136 7.42 18.68 9.19
CA ALA A 136 7.47 18.41 7.76
C ALA A 136 8.88 18.03 7.24
N LEU A 137 9.93 18.51 7.91
CA LEU A 137 11.32 18.30 7.50
C LEU A 137 12.19 17.65 8.58
N ASP A 138 11.63 17.29 9.74
CA ASP A 138 12.40 16.78 10.87
C ASP A 138 11.56 15.82 11.72
N CYS A 139 12.09 14.64 12.03
CA CYS A 139 11.47 13.69 12.94
C CYS A 139 12.54 12.93 13.70
N ALA A 140 12.77 13.33 14.96
CA ALA A 140 13.66 12.62 15.87
C ALA A 140 13.00 11.40 16.56
N THR A 141 13.83 10.50 17.10
CA THR A 141 13.38 9.21 17.68
C THR A 141 12.44 9.36 18.87
N TYR A 142 12.56 10.46 19.65
CA TYR A 142 11.67 10.70 20.78
C TYR A 142 10.23 10.96 20.34
N HIS A 143 10.00 11.56 19.15
CA HIS A 143 8.65 11.76 18.64
C HIS A 143 7.91 10.44 18.43
N LEU A 144 8.60 9.43 17.87
CA LEU A 144 7.99 8.11 17.67
C LEU A 144 7.82 7.38 19.00
N ARG A 145 8.84 7.38 19.88
CA ARG A 145 8.77 6.73 21.20
C ARG A 145 7.64 7.26 22.07
N ASP A 146 7.47 8.58 22.12
CA ASP A 146 6.44 9.21 22.95
C ASP A 146 5.02 9.02 22.39
N ALA A 147 4.90 8.84 21.07
CA ALA A 147 3.62 8.59 20.40
C ALA A 147 3.19 7.11 20.42
N LEU A 148 4.10 6.18 20.69
CA LEU A 148 3.79 4.77 20.83
C LEU A 148 3.16 4.48 22.20
N ASP A 149 1.88 4.11 22.19
CA ASP A 149 1.15 3.77 23.41
C ASP A 149 0.26 2.52 23.25
N LYS A 150 -0.52 2.21 24.29
CA LYS A 150 -1.40 1.04 24.30
C LYS A 150 -2.44 1.06 23.17
N ASP A 151 -2.82 2.24 22.68
CA ASP A 151 -3.83 2.43 21.64
C ASP A 151 -3.23 2.42 20.22
N THR A 152 -1.90 2.39 20.09
CA THR A 152 -1.22 2.30 18.78
C THR A 152 -1.38 0.92 18.17
N ALA A 153 -1.99 0.89 16.98
CA ALA A 153 -2.18 -0.29 16.14
C ALA A 153 -1.02 -0.47 15.16
N ALA A 154 -0.49 0.61 14.58
CA ALA A 154 0.61 0.56 13.63
C ALA A 154 1.40 1.87 13.58
N ALA A 155 2.65 1.77 13.14
CA ALA A 155 3.45 2.89 12.68
C ALA A 155 3.70 2.71 11.17
N PHE A 156 3.28 3.71 10.39
CA PHE A 156 3.27 3.67 8.94
C PHE A 156 4.53 4.33 8.38
N PHE A 157 5.21 3.63 7.48
CA PHE A 157 6.44 4.11 6.84
C PHE A 157 6.29 4.10 5.33
N ILE A 158 6.74 5.18 4.67
CA ILE A 158 6.76 5.24 3.21
C ILE A 158 8.19 5.08 2.73
N MET A 159 8.43 4.05 1.92
CA MET A 159 9.69 3.86 1.22
C MET A 159 9.83 4.90 0.11
N GLY A 160 10.93 5.64 0.11
CA GLY A 160 11.26 6.60 -0.95
C GLY A 160 12.54 7.39 -0.66
N ASP A 161 13.17 7.86 -1.73
CA ASP A 161 14.50 8.51 -1.66
C ASP A 161 14.41 10.05 -1.72
N VAL A 162 13.19 10.60 -1.75
CA VAL A 162 12.92 12.04 -1.95
C VAL A 162 12.47 12.74 -0.67
N PHE A 163 12.61 12.09 0.48
CA PHE A 163 12.22 12.66 1.77
C PHE A 163 13.31 13.56 2.36
N ALA A 164 12.91 14.43 3.28
CA ALA A 164 13.85 15.25 4.02
C ALA A 164 14.87 14.37 4.77
N PRO A 165 16.16 14.75 4.80
CA PRO A 165 17.22 13.90 5.36
C PRO A 165 17.12 13.69 6.87
N ASN A 166 16.35 14.53 7.58
CA ASN A 166 16.18 14.44 9.03
C ASN A 166 14.93 13.65 9.45
N LEU A 167 14.30 12.92 8.54
CA LEU A 167 13.30 11.92 8.91
C LEU A 167 13.99 10.65 9.41
N LEU A 168 13.30 9.87 10.24
CA LEU A 168 13.77 8.58 10.70
C LEU A 168 13.95 7.65 9.49
N PRO A 169 15.16 7.11 9.25
CA PRO A 169 15.36 6.07 8.25
C PRO A 169 14.71 4.76 8.71
N LEU A 170 14.43 3.86 7.76
CA LEU A 170 13.67 2.63 8.02
C LEU A 170 14.29 1.77 9.14
N ASP A 171 15.60 1.59 9.12
CA ASP A 171 16.35 0.79 10.09
C ASP A 171 16.20 1.31 11.52
N VAL A 172 16.26 2.64 11.70
CA VAL A 172 16.00 3.27 13.00
C VAL A 172 14.51 3.18 13.36
N PHE A 173 13.62 3.42 12.39
CA PHE A 173 12.17 3.40 12.60
C PHE A 173 11.67 2.04 13.12
N VAL A 174 12.16 0.92 12.58
CA VAL A 174 11.76 -0.44 13.01
C VAL A 174 12.44 -0.90 14.29
N SER A 175 13.51 -0.22 14.73
CA SER A 175 14.23 -0.54 15.97
C SER A 175 13.62 0.07 17.23
N ILE A 176 12.71 1.04 17.05
CA ILE A 176 11.98 1.75 18.12
C ILE A 176 10.74 0.96 18.49
#